data_AF-A0A969DAF7-F1
#
_entry.id   AF-A0A969DAF7-F1
#
_cell.length_a   1.000
_cell.length_b   1.000
_cell.length_c   1.000
_cell.angle_alpha   90.00
_cell.angle_beta   90.00
_cell.angle_gamma   90.00
#
_symmetry.space_group_name_H-M   'P 1'
#
loop_
_entity.id
_entity.type
_entity.pdbx_description
1 polymer ?
#
loop_
_entity_poly.entity_id
_entity_poly.type
_entity_poly.pdbx_seq_one_letter_code
_entity_poly.pdbx_strand_id
1 'polypeptide(L)'
;MNPSVTLEITPPSLPLPPLTATVLHEALTDWKVTGMAELHLAAQSQNPLQLAIALEAADLAIRWQSSPVHPDSPDLSDYPAQRPPVSTYVWPEAPTVLALIPHWRCEPWLRRCLASLHQQSHSLTHTVVIDDASTPPPLEIVKKFANVTLLSASERVGPYRLIQSVIAATDYDAYLFQDADDWSSCDRLKTLLQTAKLSGAELVGSQELRVVEPSLQLQAVGYPLDVNRALAQAPGHALLHPASLVTRSLVQRLGGFATGLRFGGDTEFVLRAYWAARIVNSPRYCYFRRKRPDSLTTAADTGLSSPARQVLTQVLKQQAIARQQASSALSLPNLRPLSLAPAIALTHCWGPSLRGMGG
;
A
#
# COMPACT_ATOMS: atom_id res chain seq x y z
N MET A 1 -28.09 7.15 -5.45
CA MET A 1 -26.92 6.27 -5.20
C MET A 1 -27.27 4.89 -5.69
N ASN A 2 -26.39 4.23 -6.44
CA ASN A 2 -26.60 2.80 -6.73
C ASN A 2 -26.63 2.02 -5.40
N PRO A 3 -27.49 1.00 -5.29
CA PRO A 3 -27.49 0.12 -4.13
C PRO A 3 -26.08 -0.45 -3.90
N SER A 4 -25.60 -0.42 -2.65
CA SER A 4 -24.29 -0.96 -2.27
C SER A 4 -24.39 -1.92 -1.11
N VAL A 5 -23.52 -2.93 -1.14
CA VAL A 5 -23.36 -3.94 -0.09
C VAL A 5 -22.06 -3.68 0.64
N THR A 6 -22.08 -3.71 1.97
CA THR A 6 -20.87 -3.59 2.78
C THR A 6 -20.48 -4.96 3.31
N LEU A 7 -19.25 -5.37 3.03
CA LEU A 7 -18.61 -6.58 3.56
C LEU A 7 -17.59 -6.16 4.61
N GLU A 8 -17.84 -6.55 5.87
CA GLU A 8 -16.91 -6.33 6.97
C GLU A 8 -16.24 -7.64 7.34
N ILE A 9 -14.91 -7.68 7.29
CA ILE A 9 -14.12 -8.86 7.71
C ILE A 9 -13.59 -8.60 9.11
N THR A 10 -13.86 -9.54 10.03
CA THR A 10 -13.31 -9.48 11.39
C THR A 10 -12.07 -10.39 11.44
N PRO A 11 -10.85 -9.82 11.51
CA PRO A 11 -9.65 -10.60 11.73
C PRO A 11 -9.66 -11.17 13.16
N PRO A 12 -8.93 -12.26 13.43
CA PRO A 12 -8.82 -12.83 14.75
C PRO A 12 -8.13 -11.85 15.69
N SER A 13 -8.54 -11.87 16.97
CA SER A 13 -7.85 -11.14 18.03
C SER A 13 -6.60 -11.91 18.44
N LEU A 14 -5.52 -11.77 17.65
CA LEU A 14 -4.21 -12.34 17.92
C LEU A 14 -3.18 -11.22 18.14
N PRO A 15 -2.18 -11.43 19.02
CA PRO A 15 -1.12 -10.45 19.20
C PRO A 15 -0.40 -10.21 17.87
N LEU A 16 -0.19 -8.93 17.55
CA LEU A 16 0.59 -8.55 16.38
C LEU A 16 2.07 -8.91 16.58
N PRO A 17 2.77 -9.31 15.51
CA PRO A 17 4.15 -9.75 15.63
C PRO A 17 5.06 -8.58 16.00
N PRO A 18 6.08 -8.78 16.86
CA PRO A 18 6.93 -7.68 17.33
C PRO A 18 8.00 -7.23 16.33
N LEU A 19 8.31 -8.03 15.30
CA LEU A 19 9.49 -7.84 14.45
C LEU A 19 9.22 -7.78 12.95
N THR A 20 8.35 -8.64 12.43
CA THR A 20 8.17 -8.78 10.98
C THR A 20 6.79 -9.33 10.68
N ALA A 21 6.35 -9.19 9.43
CA ALA A 21 5.10 -9.73 8.96
C ALA A 21 4.92 -11.21 9.32
N THR A 22 3.74 -11.57 9.83
CA THR A 22 3.40 -12.95 10.21
C THR A 22 1.97 -13.26 9.82
N VAL A 23 1.74 -14.44 9.24
CA VAL A 23 0.38 -14.94 9.01
C VAL A 23 -0.20 -15.31 10.37
N LEU A 24 -1.24 -14.60 10.79
CA LEU A 24 -1.89 -14.84 12.09
C LEU A 24 -2.94 -15.93 11.99
N HIS A 25 -3.63 -16.02 10.85
CA HIS A 25 -4.66 -17.02 10.64
C HIS A 25 -4.81 -17.37 9.17
N GLU A 26 -4.97 -18.67 8.91
CA GLU A 26 -4.88 -19.23 7.56
C GLU A 26 -6.19 -19.14 6.77
N ALA A 27 -7.34 -19.01 7.45
CA ALA A 27 -8.64 -18.84 6.79
C ALA A 27 -9.61 -18.05 7.68
N LEU A 28 -9.93 -16.82 7.31
CA LEU A 28 -10.93 -16.02 8.03
C LEU A 28 -12.35 -16.44 7.63
N THR A 29 -13.15 -16.79 8.63
CA THR A 29 -14.57 -17.17 8.48
C THR A 29 -15.52 -16.14 9.06
N ASP A 30 -15.02 -15.19 9.86
CA ASP A 30 -15.85 -14.22 10.57
C ASP A 30 -15.99 -12.94 9.74
N TRP A 31 -17.19 -12.72 9.22
CA TRP A 31 -17.53 -11.54 8.44
C TRP A 31 -19.01 -11.22 8.55
N LYS A 32 -19.35 -9.96 8.24
CA LYS A 32 -20.70 -9.42 8.31
C LYS A 32 -21.05 -8.73 7.01
N VAL A 33 -22.32 -8.82 6.63
CA VAL A 33 -22.90 -8.08 5.51
C VAL A 33 -23.85 -7.04 6.05
N THR A 34 -23.75 -5.81 5.58
CA THR A 34 -24.73 -4.75 5.85
C THR A 34 -25.13 -4.04 4.57
N GLY A 35 -26.38 -3.57 4.50
CA GLY A 35 -26.97 -3.03 3.26
C GLY A 35 -27.74 -4.10 2.47
N MET A 36 -28.35 -3.69 1.36
CA MET A 36 -29.35 -4.41 0.56
C MET A 36 -30.14 -5.51 1.31
N ALA A 37 -30.84 -5.10 2.38
CA ALA A 37 -31.64 -5.92 3.31
C ALA A 37 -30.95 -7.25 3.70
N GLU A 38 -29.66 -7.14 4.05
CA GLU A 38 -28.76 -8.19 4.52
C GLU A 38 -28.65 -9.38 3.54
N LEU A 39 -28.79 -9.06 2.25
CA LEU A 39 -28.70 -9.96 1.09
C LEU A 39 -29.34 -11.33 1.35
N HIS A 40 -30.52 -11.30 1.98
CA HIS A 40 -31.30 -12.43 2.48
C HIS A 40 -30.45 -13.61 2.99
N LEU A 41 -29.58 -13.28 3.97
CA LEU A 41 -28.73 -14.14 4.80
C LEU A 41 -27.50 -14.74 4.10
N ALA A 42 -26.63 -13.90 3.51
CA ALA A 42 -25.37 -14.33 2.87
C ALA A 42 -25.53 -15.50 1.86
N ALA A 43 -26.73 -15.61 1.27
CA ALA A 43 -27.33 -16.73 0.54
C ALA A 43 -26.34 -17.80 0.03
N GLN A 44 -26.24 -18.91 0.77
CA GLN A 44 -25.47 -20.14 0.51
C GLN A 44 -23.92 -20.04 0.48
N SER A 45 -23.31 -18.85 0.57
CA SER A 45 -21.86 -18.70 0.55
C SER A 45 -21.25 -18.75 1.95
N GLN A 46 -20.31 -19.67 2.19
CA GLN A 46 -19.46 -19.66 3.40
C GLN A 46 -18.30 -18.65 3.30
N ASN A 47 -18.20 -17.89 2.20
CA ASN A 47 -17.00 -17.14 1.87
C ASN A 47 -17.29 -15.71 1.35
N PRO A 48 -16.68 -14.67 1.95
CA PRO A 48 -16.90 -13.28 1.53
C PRO A 48 -16.38 -12.98 0.12
N LEU A 49 -15.33 -13.66 -0.34
CA LEU A 49 -14.78 -13.46 -1.69
C LEU A 49 -15.69 -14.05 -2.77
N GLN A 50 -16.32 -15.19 -2.50
CA GLN A 50 -17.31 -15.77 -3.42
C GLN A 50 -18.52 -14.85 -3.58
N LEU A 51 -19.02 -14.31 -2.47
CA LEU A 51 -20.10 -13.33 -2.50
C LEU A 51 -19.67 -12.09 -3.30
N ALA A 52 -18.46 -11.58 -3.07
CA ALA A 52 -17.96 -10.42 -3.82
C ALA A 52 -17.87 -10.67 -5.33
N ILE A 53 -17.44 -11.86 -5.76
CA ILE A 53 -17.42 -12.23 -7.18
C ILE A 53 -18.84 -12.22 -7.77
N ALA A 54 -19.81 -12.81 -7.06
CA ALA A 54 -21.20 -12.85 -7.52
C ALA A 54 -21.82 -11.45 -7.62
N LEU A 55 -21.55 -10.59 -6.63
CA LEU A 55 -22.02 -9.20 -6.61
C LEU A 55 -21.43 -8.38 -7.77
N GLU A 56 -20.14 -8.55 -8.07
CA GLU A 56 -19.49 -7.87 -9.19
C GLU A 56 -20.01 -8.34 -10.55
N ALA A 57 -20.29 -9.64 -10.71
CA ALA A 57 -20.91 -10.18 -11.90
C ALA A 57 -22.32 -9.61 -12.15
N ALA A 58 -23.00 -9.21 -11.08
CA ALA A 58 -24.31 -8.54 -11.11
C ALA A 58 -24.21 -7.00 -11.21
N ASP A 59 -23.01 -6.44 -11.41
CA ASP A 59 -22.75 -4.99 -11.47
C ASP A 59 -23.18 -4.22 -10.19
N LEU A 60 -23.17 -4.91 -9.03
CA LEU A 60 -23.48 -4.31 -7.73
C LEU A 60 -22.22 -3.76 -7.06
N ALA A 61 -22.37 -2.60 -6.41
CA ALA A 61 -21.27 -1.95 -5.72
C ALA A 61 -20.98 -2.62 -4.37
N ILE A 62 -19.69 -2.93 -4.12
CA ILE A 62 -19.21 -3.54 -2.87
C ILE A 62 -18.32 -2.56 -2.14
N ARG A 63 -18.66 -2.30 -0.88
CA ARG A 63 -17.82 -1.59 0.08
C ARG A 63 -17.16 -2.60 1.01
N TRP A 64 -15.84 -2.67 0.98
CA TRP A 64 -15.09 -3.42 1.99
C TRP A 64 -14.88 -2.53 3.19
N GLN A 65 -15.25 -2.97 4.38
CA GLN A 65 -15.09 -2.21 5.62
C GLN A 65 -14.13 -2.98 6.53
N SER A 66 -13.14 -2.27 7.10
CA SER A 66 -12.29 -2.93 8.11
C SER A 66 -13.00 -2.96 9.47
N SER A 67 -12.94 -4.11 10.15
CA SER A 67 -13.59 -4.32 11.46
C SER A 67 -12.89 -3.55 12.58
N PRO A 68 -13.63 -2.95 13.53
CA PRO A 68 -13.07 -2.28 14.72
C PRO A 68 -11.97 -3.09 15.38
N VAL A 69 -10.97 -2.39 15.90
CA VAL A 69 -9.92 -3.03 16.70
C VAL A 69 -10.59 -3.61 17.95
N HIS A 70 -10.31 -4.88 18.27
CA HIS A 70 -10.82 -5.48 19.50
C HIS A 70 -10.24 -4.72 20.71
N PRO A 71 -11.00 -4.48 21.79
CA PRO A 71 -10.49 -3.73 22.96
C PRO A 71 -9.20 -4.29 23.56
N ASP A 72 -8.99 -5.60 23.44
CA ASP A 72 -7.78 -6.30 23.93
C ASP A 72 -6.64 -6.34 22.90
N SER A 73 -6.81 -5.76 21.71
CA SER A 73 -5.75 -5.68 20.71
C SER A 73 -4.72 -4.60 21.09
N PRO A 74 -3.43 -4.78 20.73
CA PRO A 74 -2.41 -3.77 21.02
C PRO A 74 -2.74 -2.42 20.38
N ASP A 75 -2.57 -1.33 21.13
CA ASP A 75 -2.72 0.05 20.66
C ASP A 75 -1.33 0.65 20.38
N LEU A 76 -1.27 1.63 19.49
CA LEU A 76 -0.07 2.45 19.31
C LEU A 76 0.32 3.20 20.59
N SER A 77 -0.63 3.50 21.48
CA SER A 77 -0.36 4.08 22.80
C SER A 77 0.50 3.17 23.69
N ASP A 78 0.47 1.86 23.47
CA ASP A 78 1.30 0.88 24.20
C ASP A 78 2.78 0.97 23.80
N TYR A 79 3.08 1.66 22.70
CA TYR A 79 4.42 1.84 22.15
C TYR A 79 4.77 3.34 22.13
N PRO A 80 5.08 3.94 23.30
CA PRO A 80 5.44 5.35 23.37
C PRO A 80 6.59 5.63 22.41
N ALA A 81 6.45 6.71 21.64
CA ALA A 81 7.37 7.04 20.56
C ALA A 81 8.83 7.02 21.04
N GLN A 82 9.59 6.01 20.61
CA GLN A 82 11.04 6.08 20.66
C GLN A 82 11.45 7.01 19.51
N ARG A 83 11.69 8.29 19.82
CA ARG A 83 12.04 9.32 18.84
C ARG A 83 13.09 8.81 17.83
N PRO A 84 12.82 8.80 16.51
CA PRO A 84 13.86 9.17 15.58
C PRO A 84 14.16 10.68 15.77
N PRO A 85 15.41 11.15 15.58
CA PRO A 85 15.83 12.42 16.17
C PRO A 85 15.27 13.71 15.51
N VAL A 86 14.49 13.65 14.41
CA VAL A 86 14.35 14.85 13.54
C VAL A 86 13.04 15.01 12.73
N SER A 87 11.95 14.29 13.00
CA SER A 87 10.71 14.60 12.26
C SER A 87 10.02 15.83 12.85
N THR A 88 10.14 16.97 12.17
CA THR A 88 9.39 18.21 12.46
C THR A 88 8.18 18.36 11.54
N TYR A 89 7.79 17.30 10.82
CA TYR A 89 6.70 17.39 9.87
C TYR A 89 5.37 17.52 10.62
N VAL A 90 4.62 18.56 10.28
CA VAL A 90 3.27 18.78 10.80
C VAL A 90 2.29 18.49 9.68
N TRP A 91 1.40 17.54 9.90
CA TRP A 91 0.33 17.26 8.96
C TRP A 91 -0.60 18.47 8.85
N PRO A 92 -0.91 18.95 7.63
CA PRO A 92 -1.94 19.98 7.46
C PRO A 92 -3.30 19.43 7.89
N GLU A 93 -4.23 20.31 8.25
CA GLU A 93 -5.55 19.89 8.71
C GLU A 93 -6.32 19.09 7.64
N ALA A 94 -6.21 19.54 6.39
CA ALA A 94 -6.78 18.91 5.20
C ALA A 94 -5.67 18.60 4.18
N PRO A 95 -4.92 17.49 4.35
CA PRO A 95 -3.84 17.13 3.43
C PRO A 95 -4.39 16.77 2.06
N THR A 96 -3.72 17.24 1.02
CA THR A 96 -3.92 16.76 -0.34
C THR A 96 -3.23 15.41 -0.53
N VAL A 97 -3.98 14.39 -0.95
CA VAL A 97 -3.50 13.01 -1.08
C VAL A 97 -3.74 12.49 -2.49
N LEU A 98 -2.66 12.04 -3.14
CA LEU A 98 -2.69 11.37 -4.44
C LEU A 98 -2.53 9.86 -4.27
N ALA A 99 -3.49 9.08 -4.77
CA ALA A 99 -3.32 7.63 -4.87
C ALA A 99 -2.52 7.26 -6.13
N LEU A 100 -1.44 6.50 -5.96
CA LEU A 100 -0.53 6.08 -7.01
C LEU A 100 -0.73 4.59 -7.32
N ILE A 101 -1.14 4.28 -8.56
CA ILE A 101 -1.42 2.91 -9.01
C ILE A 101 -0.52 2.56 -10.19
N PRO A 102 0.65 1.92 -9.96
CA PRO A 102 1.42 1.35 -11.06
C PRO A 102 0.63 0.21 -11.70
N HIS A 103 0.56 0.18 -13.04
CA HIS A 103 -0.26 -0.77 -13.79
C HIS A 103 0.56 -1.44 -14.89
N TRP A 104 0.52 -2.78 -14.94
CA TRP A 104 0.99 -3.57 -16.07
C TRP A 104 0.27 -4.91 -16.11
N ARG A 105 -0.51 -5.16 -17.16
CA ARG A 105 -1.28 -6.40 -17.34
C ARG A 105 -2.18 -6.75 -16.14
N CYS A 106 -2.82 -5.73 -15.56
CA CYS A 106 -3.72 -5.87 -14.41
C CYS A 106 -5.16 -5.48 -14.74
N GLU A 107 -5.52 -5.44 -16.03
CA GLU A 107 -6.86 -5.09 -16.51
C GLU A 107 -7.99 -5.90 -15.84
N PRO A 108 -7.83 -7.22 -15.57
CA PRO A 108 -8.87 -8.00 -14.90
C PRO A 108 -9.23 -7.50 -13.50
N TRP A 109 -8.31 -6.80 -12.83
CA TRP A 109 -8.45 -6.39 -11.43
C TRP A 109 -8.57 -4.89 -11.24
N LEU A 110 -8.12 -4.09 -12.21
CA LEU A 110 -8.03 -2.63 -12.11
C LEU A 110 -9.39 -1.98 -11.78
N ARG A 111 -10.51 -2.52 -12.30
CA ARG A 111 -11.85 -2.01 -11.98
C ARG A 111 -12.15 -2.09 -10.48
N ARG A 112 -11.83 -3.22 -9.83
CA ARG A 112 -12.05 -3.40 -8.38
C ARG A 112 -11.12 -2.49 -7.58
N CYS A 113 -9.85 -2.38 -8.00
CA CYS A 113 -8.87 -1.46 -7.41
C CYS A 113 -9.42 -0.02 -7.40
N LEU A 114 -9.80 0.51 -8.56
CA LEU A 114 -10.33 1.87 -8.70
C LEU A 114 -11.65 2.09 -7.95
N ALA A 115 -12.56 1.11 -7.98
CA ALA A 115 -13.82 1.18 -7.23
C ALA A 115 -13.56 1.31 -5.72
N SER A 116 -12.58 0.59 -5.17
CA SER A 116 -12.26 0.65 -3.75
C SER A 116 -11.70 2.00 -3.29
N LEU A 117 -10.94 2.69 -4.16
CA LEU A 117 -10.42 4.03 -3.90
C LEU A 117 -11.48 5.12 -4.09
N HIS A 118 -12.38 4.95 -5.07
CA HIS A 118 -13.48 5.89 -5.30
C HIS A 118 -14.49 5.88 -4.14
N GLN A 119 -14.64 4.75 -3.45
CA GLN A 119 -15.59 4.56 -2.35
C GLN A 119 -15.01 4.92 -0.96
N GLN A 120 -13.85 5.56 -0.89
CA GLN A 120 -13.28 5.95 0.40
C GLN A 120 -14.20 6.93 1.16
N SER A 121 -14.41 6.66 2.45
CA SER A 121 -15.16 7.48 3.40
C SER A 121 -14.49 8.83 3.69
N HIS A 122 -13.18 8.90 3.47
CA HIS A 122 -12.44 10.15 3.34
C HIS A 122 -11.91 10.21 1.91
N SER A 123 -12.37 11.18 1.13
CA SER A 123 -12.05 11.24 -0.30
C SER A 123 -10.57 11.55 -0.53
N LEU A 124 -9.97 10.84 -1.50
CA LEU A 124 -8.69 11.23 -2.08
C LEU A 124 -8.83 12.57 -2.81
N THR A 125 -7.75 13.36 -2.85
CA THR A 125 -7.71 14.54 -3.70
C THR A 125 -7.69 14.13 -5.17
N HIS A 126 -6.93 13.07 -5.49
CA HIS A 126 -6.82 12.56 -6.86
C HIS A 126 -6.33 11.11 -6.88
N THR A 127 -6.62 10.38 -7.96
CA THR A 127 -6.07 9.04 -8.22
C THR A 127 -5.39 9.03 -9.58
N VAL A 128 -4.21 8.41 -9.67
CA VAL A 128 -3.52 8.23 -10.95
C VAL A 128 -3.19 6.76 -11.19
N VAL A 129 -3.58 6.28 -12.36
CA VAL A 129 -3.09 5.02 -12.93
C VAL A 129 -1.88 5.34 -13.81
N ILE A 130 -0.76 4.69 -13.51
CA ILE A 130 0.52 4.88 -14.21
C ILE A 130 0.83 3.58 -14.95
N ASP A 131 0.52 3.58 -16.24
CA ASP A 131 0.62 2.42 -17.11
C ASP A 131 2.06 2.20 -17.61
N ASP A 132 2.59 1.00 -17.40
CA ASP A 132 3.95 0.59 -17.74
C ASP A 132 4.07 0.07 -19.18
N ALA A 133 3.58 0.87 -20.13
CA ALA A 133 3.56 0.59 -21.56
C ALA A 133 2.69 -0.61 -21.97
N SER A 134 1.43 -0.69 -21.51
CA SER A 134 0.45 -1.63 -22.05
C SER A 134 0.01 -1.22 -23.47
N THR A 135 -0.33 -2.20 -24.30
CA THR A 135 -0.84 -1.98 -25.67
C THR A 135 -2.14 -2.76 -25.89
N PRO A 136 -3.32 -2.11 -25.90
CA PRO A 136 -3.55 -0.70 -25.57
C PRO A 136 -3.46 -0.42 -24.04
N PRO A 137 -3.25 0.85 -23.61
CA PRO A 137 -3.41 1.25 -22.20
C PRO A 137 -4.85 1.02 -21.69
N PRO A 138 -5.09 0.92 -20.36
CA PRO A 138 -6.38 0.56 -19.77
C PRO A 138 -7.43 1.69 -19.78
N LEU A 139 -7.51 2.47 -20.86
CA LEU A 139 -8.36 3.66 -21.00
C LEU A 139 -9.84 3.36 -20.72
N GLU A 140 -10.35 2.26 -21.29
CA GLU A 140 -11.75 1.87 -21.17
C GLU A 140 -12.19 1.56 -19.74
N ILE A 141 -11.24 1.13 -18.90
CA ILE A 141 -11.49 0.90 -17.48
C ILE A 141 -11.43 2.23 -16.72
N VAL A 142 -10.38 3.02 -16.95
CA VAL A 142 -10.14 4.28 -16.23
C VAL A 142 -11.24 5.30 -16.48
N LYS A 143 -11.75 5.43 -17.71
CA LYS A 143 -12.77 6.44 -18.06
C LYS A 143 -14.11 6.28 -17.32
N LYS A 144 -14.33 5.13 -16.67
CA LYS A 144 -15.53 4.85 -15.86
C LYS A 144 -15.49 5.51 -14.48
N PHE A 145 -14.34 6.06 -14.08
CA PHE A 145 -14.13 6.65 -12.76
C PHE A 145 -13.84 8.14 -12.89
N ALA A 146 -14.62 8.95 -12.16
CA ALA A 146 -14.35 10.37 -12.04
C ALA A 146 -13.10 10.61 -11.19
N ASN A 147 -12.39 11.72 -11.47
CA ASN A 147 -11.19 12.13 -10.74
C ASN A 147 -10.04 11.10 -10.78
N VAL A 148 -9.92 10.38 -11.90
CA VAL A 148 -8.83 9.46 -12.19
C VAL A 148 -8.08 9.90 -13.44
N THR A 149 -6.77 10.04 -13.33
CA THR A 149 -5.87 10.32 -14.46
C THR A 149 -5.21 9.03 -14.94
N LEU A 150 -5.09 8.86 -16.25
CA LEU A 150 -4.27 7.81 -16.86
C LEU A 150 -3.02 8.44 -17.48
N LEU A 151 -1.87 8.03 -16.97
CA LEU A 151 -0.56 8.32 -17.55
C LEU A 151 0.03 7.02 -18.11
N SER A 152 0.73 7.07 -19.24
CA SER A 152 1.38 5.89 -19.83
C SER A 152 2.83 6.18 -20.20
N ALA A 153 3.72 5.26 -19.84
CA ALA A 153 5.12 5.28 -20.26
C ALA A 153 5.27 4.72 -21.68
N SER A 154 6.31 5.16 -22.40
CA SER A 154 6.63 4.66 -23.75
C SER A 154 7.31 3.29 -23.74
N GLU A 155 7.87 2.87 -22.61
CA GLU A 155 8.57 1.61 -22.43
C GLU A 155 8.31 1.05 -21.02
N ARG A 156 8.52 -0.26 -20.85
CA ARG A 156 8.36 -0.92 -19.56
C ARG A 156 9.56 -0.63 -18.66
N VAL A 157 9.32 0.05 -17.54
CA VAL A 157 10.35 0.50 -16.61
C VAL A 157 10.15 0.03 -15.18
N GLY A 158 8.99 -0.54 -14.87
CA GLY A 158 8.66 -1.05 -13.54
C GLY A 158 8.16 0.02 -12.56
N PRO A 159 7.58 -0.44 -11.44
CA PRO A 159 6.71 0.39 -10.60
C PRO A 159 7.42 1.58 -9.96
N TYR A 160 8.66 1.42 -9.50
CA TYR A 160 9.34 2.48 -8.74
C TYR A 160 9.75 3.66 -9.61
N ARG A 161 10.19 3.42 -10.86
CA ARG A 161 10.54 4.50 -11.80
C ARG A 161 9.27 5.27 -12.22
N LEU A 162 8.16 4.57 -12.44
CA LEU A 162 6.84 5.18 -12.71
C LEU A 162 6.37 6.06 -11.56
N ILE A 163 6.27 5.49 -10.36
CA ILE A 163 5.85 6.16 -9.13
C ILE A 163 6.71 7.40 -8.88
N GLN A 164 8.04 7.27 -8.94
CA GLN A 164 8.94 8.38 -8.66
C GLN A 164 8.82 9.50 -9.70
N SER A 165 8.53 9.18 -10.96
CA SER A 165 8.35 10.18 -12.01
C SER A 165 7.09 11.03 -11.75
N VAL A 166 6.00 10.41 -11.28
CA VAL A 166 4.79 11.16 -10.88
C VAL A 166 5.02 11.98 -9.61
N ILE A 167 5.68 11.41 -8.59
CA ILE A 167 6.01 12.15 -7.35
C ILE A 167 6.87 13.38 -7.65
N ALA A 168 7.82 13.26 -8.59
CA ALA A 168 8.69 14.37 -8.98
C ALA A 168 7.94 15.47 -9.74
N ALA A 169 6.89 15.12 -10.48
CA ALA A 169 6.09 16.04 -11.29
C ALA A 169 4.88 16.64 -10.56
N THR A 170 4.65 16.28 -9.29
CA THR A 170 3.46 16.70 -8.52
C THR A 170 3.82 17.27 -7.15
N ASP A 171 2.88 18.01 -6.55
CA ASP A 171 3.06 18.77 -5.30
C ASP A 171 1.96 18.47 -4.24
N TYR A 172 1.47 17.22 -4.19
CA TYR A 172 0.56 16.75 -3.12
C TYR A 172 1.29 16.64 -1.78
N ASP A 173 0.55 16.75 -0.66
CA ASP A 173 1.13 16.66 0.69
C ASP A 173 1.57 15.22 1.02
N ALA A 174 0.81 14.23 0.54
CA ALA A 174 1.10 12.82 0.76
C ALA A 174 0.65 11.93 -0.41
N TYR A 175 1.19 10.72 -0.44
CA TYR A 175 0.93 9.70 -1.45
C TYR A 175 0.41 8.42 -0.81
N LEU A 176 -0.73 7.94 -1.30
CA LEU A 176 -1.29 6.64 -0.94
C LEU A 176 -0.88 5.62 -2.00
N PHE A 177 -0.16 4.58 -1.62
CA PHE A 177 0.19 3.50 -2.56
C PHE A 177 -0.97 2.53 -2.72
N GLN A 178 -1.10 1.93 -3.90
CA GLN A 178 -2.09 0.91 -4.19
C GLN A 178 -1.63 0.10 -5.41
N ASP A 179 -1.50 -1.22 -5.28
CA ASP A 179 -1.23 -2.07 -6.45
C ASP A 179 -2.52 -2.29 -7.26
N ALA A 180 -2.38 -2.39 -8.59
CA ALA A 180 -3.50 -2.47 -9.52
C ALA A 180 -4.33 -3.77 -9.44
N ASP A 181 -3.76 -4.82 -8.85
CA ASP A 181 -4.38 -6.14 -8.64
C ASP A 181 -4.97 -6.37 -7.24
N ASP A 182 -4.84 -5.36 -6.39
CA ASP A 182 -5.30 -5.32 -5.01
C ASP A 182 -6.48 -4.35 -4.83
N TRP A 183 -7.05 -4.29 -3.62
CA TRP A 183 -8.06 -3.29 -3.27
C TRP A 183 -8.00 -2.87 -1.80
N SER A 184 -8.65 -1.74 -1.48
CA SER A 184 -8.67 -1.16 -0.13
C SER A 184 -10.03 -1.31 0.55
N SER A 185 -10.05 -1.32 1.88
CA SER A 185 -11.28 -1.01 2.63
C SER A 185 -11.63 0.48 2.46
N CYS A 186 -12.92 0.82 2.48
CA CYS A 186 -13.43 2.18 2.28
C CYS A 186 -13.00 3.16 3.37
N ASP A 187 -12.46 2.68 4.48
CA ASP A 187 -12.02 3.48 5.61
C ASP A 187 -10.48 3.58 5.72
N ARG A 188 -9.74 3.04 4.74
CA ARG A 188 -8.26 3.02 4.72
C ARG A 188 -7.68 4.42 4.85
N LEU A 189 -8.03 5.35 3.96
CA LEU A 189 -7.40 6.68 3.98
C LEU A 189 -7.68 7.43 5.29
N LYS A 190 -8.93 7.38 5.76
CA LYS A 190 -9.33 7.95 7.06
C LYS A 190 -8.49 7.38 8.18
N THR A 191 -8.37 6.05 8.23
CA THR A 191 -7.58 5.33 9.23
C THR A 191 -6.11 5.75 9.21
N LEU A 192 -5.47 5.73 8.03
CA LEU A 192 -4.05 6.07 7.91
C LEU A 192 -3.77 7.52 8.30
N LEU A 193 -4.64 8.47 7.94
CA LEU A 193 -4.53 9.87 8.34
C LEU A 193 -4.70 10.07 9.85
N GLN A 194 -5.67 9.39 10.46
CA GLN A 194 -5.85 9.42 11.91
C GLN A 194 -4.63 8.84 12.64
N THR A 195 -4.14 7.68 12.19
CA THR A 195 -2.91 7.08 12.72
C THR A 195 -1.71 8.02 12.56
N ALA A 196 -1.57 8.68 11.41
CA ALA A 196 -0.49 9.64 11.16
C ALA A 196 -0.55 10.84 12.12
N LYS A 197 -1.74 11.45 12.28
CA LYS A 197 -1.95 12.59 13.20
C LYS A 197 -1.68 12.22 14.65
N LEU A 198 -2.13 11.05 15.11
CA LEU A 198 -1.95 10.59 16.50
C LEU A 198 -0.50 10.24 16.83
N SER A 199 0.21 9.62 15.89
CA SER A 199 1.58 9.12 16.12
C SER A 199 2.68 10.09 15.70
N GLY A 200 2.35 11.14 14.93
CA GLY A 200 3.33 11.99 14.26
C GLY A 200 4.13 11.27 13.16
N ALA A 201 3.66 10.12 12.68
CA ALA A 201 4.35 9.34 11.65
C ALA A 201 4.21 9.98 10.26
N GLU A 202 5.26 9.82 9.46
CA GLU A 202 5.31 10.28 8.06
C GLU A 202 5.20 9.12 7.06
N LEU A 203 5.38 7.88 7.52
CA LEU A 203 5.08 6.66 6.77
C LEU A 203 4.19 5.77 7.64
N VAL A 204 2.98 5.52 7.16
CA VAL A 204 1.95 4.78 7.91
C VAL A 204 1.44 3.64 7.06
N GLY A 205 1.58 2.41 7.53
CA GLY A 205 0.97 1.22 6.91
C GLY A 205 -0.31 0.78 7.61
N SER A 206 -0.98 -0.22 7.04
CA SER A 206 -2.06 -0.97 7.70
C SER A 206 -1.72 -2.46 7.73
N GLN A 207 -2.52 -3.24 8.45
CA GLN A 207 -2.50 -4.71 8.32
C GLN A 207 -3.08 -5.15 6.97
N GLU A 208 -2.80 -6.38 6.54
CA GLU A 208 -3.32 -6.93 5.27
C GLU A 208 -4.25 -8.13 5.49
N LEU A 209 -5.22 -8.25 4.59
CA LEU A 209 -5.95 -9.47 4.30
C LEU A 209 -5.42 -10.04 2.99
N ARG A 210 -4.65 -11.11 3.07
CA ARG A 210 -4.10 -11.75 1.88
C ARG A 210 -5.15 -12.67 1.26
N VAL A 211 -5.40 -12.47 -0.02
CA VAL A 211 -6.33 -13.24 -0.85
C VAL A 211 -5.54 -14.32 -1.56
N VAL A 212 -5.79 -15.58 -1.19
CA VAL A 212 -5.13 -16.75 -1.76
C VAL A 212 -6.03 -17.35 -2.84
N GLU A 213 -5.54 -17.35 -4.07
CA GLU A 213 -6.20 -18.00 -5.21
C GLU A 213 -5.47 -19.30 -5.59
N PRO A 214 -6.19 -20.35 -6.03
CA PRO A 214 -7.62 -20.40 -6.33
C PRO A 214 -8.53 -20.77 -5.15
N SER A 215 -7.97 -21.00 -3.94
CA SER A 215 -8.76 -21.46 -2.78
C SER A 215 -9.78 -20.44 -2.26
N LEU A 216 -9.74 -19.20 -2.75
CA LEU A 216 -10.57 -18.07 -2.33
C LEU A 216 -10.49 -17.83 -0.81
N GLN A 217 -9.31 -18.01 -0.21
CA GLN A 217 -9.13 -17.81 1.24
C GLN A 217 -8.65 -16.40 1.55
N LEU A 218 -9.16 -15.85 2.65
CA LEU A 218 -8.62 -14.65 3.28
C LEU A 218 -7.72 -15.05 4.45
N GLN A 219 -6.47 -14.60 4.41
CA GLN A 219 -5.48 -14.78 5.48
C GLN A 219 -5.21 -13.45 6.17
N ALA A 220 -5.37 -13.41 7.50
CA ALA A 220 -4.93 -12.26 8.28
C ALA A 220 -3.41 -12.29 8.39
N VAL A 221 -2.75 -11.21 8.00
CA VAL A 221 -1.31 -11.06 8.16
C VAL A 221 -1.04 -9.77 8.93
N GLY A 222 -0.39 -9.96 10.08
CA GLY A 222 -0.02 -8.91 11.00
C GLY A 222 1.38 -8.39 10.70
N TYR A 223 1.60 -7.11 10.97
CA TYR A 223 2.85 -6.36 10.93
C TYR A 223 3.05 -5.67 12.27
N PRO A 224 4.31 -5.46 12.72
CA PRO A 224 4.58 -4.74 13.96
C PRO A 224 3.99 -3.32 13.94
N LEU A 225 3.31 -2.92 15.00
CA LEU A 225 2.77 -1.56 15.11
C LEU A 225 3.87 -0.49 15.11
N ASP A 226 4.95 -0.75 15.85
CA ASP A 226 6.15 0.08 15.85
C ASP A 226 7.20 -0.45 14.87
N VAL A 227 7.16 0.08 13.64
CA VAL A 227 8.07 -0.33 12.57
C VAL A 227 9.51 0.08 12.87
N ASN A 228 9.72 1.26 13.47
CA ASN A 228 11.09 1.68 13.85
C ASN A 228 11.70 0.71 14.87
N ARG A 229 10.96 0.36 15.92
CA ARG A 229 11.43 -0.59 16.95
C ARG A 229 11.71 -1.97 16.38
N ALA A 230 10.88 -2.43 15.44
CA ALA A 230 11.10 -3.69 14.75
C ALA A 230 12.40 -3.66 13.93
N LEU A 231 12.59 -2.63 13.10
CA LEU A 231 13.77 -2.48 12.24
C LEU A 231 15.06 -2.20 13.02
N ALA A 232 14.98 -1.55 14.19
CA ALA A 232 16.10 -1.36 15.10
C ALA A 232 16.65 -2.69 15.63
N GLN A 233 15.78 -3.71 15.80
CA GLN A 233 16.18 -5.04 16.26
C GLN A 233 16.74 -5.88 15.12
N ALA A 234 16.07 -5.89 13.95
CA ALA A 234 16.57 -6.61 12.79
C ALA A 234 15.96 -6.06 11.48
N PRO A 235 16.73 -6.02 10.38
CA PRO A 235 16.16 -5.71 9.06
C PRO A 235 15.18 -6.82 8.64
N GLY A 236 13.94 -6.44 8.32
CA GLY A 236 12.87 -7.37 8.01
C GLY A 236 11.71 -6.74 7.23
N HIS A 237 10.65 -7.52 7.00
CA HIS A 237 9.44 -7.07 6.31
C HIS A 237 8.43 -6.52 7.33
N ALA A 238 8.76 -5.35 7.91
CA ALA A 238 8.00 -4.76 9.02
C ALA A 238 6.81 -3.89 8.56
N LEU A 239 6.68 -3.59 7.27
CA LEU A 239 5.58 -2.83 6.69
C LEU A 239 5.31 -3.30 5.26
N LEU A 240 4.03 -3.36 4.88
CA LEU A 240 3.60 -3.60 3.51
C LEU A 240 3.48 -2.28 2.74
N HIS A 241 4.39 -2.03 1.81
CA HIS A 241 4.46 -0.75 1.11
C HIS A 241 3.19 -0.40 0.32
N PRO A 242 2.56 -1.32 -0.46
CA PRO A 242 1.28 -1.04 -1.13
C PRO A 242 0.14 -0.67 -0.17
N ALA A 243 0.24 -1.03 1.12
CA ALA A 243 -0.75 -0.69 2.15
C ALA A 243 -0.46 0.63 2.88
N SER A 244 0.45 1.47 2.35
CA SER A 244 0.94 2.65 3.08
C SER A 244 0.57 4.02 2.49
N LEU A 245 0.60 5.01 3.38
CA LEU A 245 0.55 6.45 3.13
C LEU A 245 1.92 7.05 3.51
N VAL A 246 2.50 7.88 2.63
CA VAL A 246 3.78 8.55 2.89
C VAL A 246 3.71 10.05 2.63
N THR A 247 4.35 10.86 3.47
CA THR A 247 4.46 12.31 3.20
C THR A 247 5.40 12.57 2.03
N ARG A 248 5.09 13.59 1.22
CA ARG A 248 6.00 14.05 0.16
C ARG A 248 7.34 14.50 0.73
N SER A 249 7.33 15.18 1.88
CA SER A 249 8.54 15.65 2.55
C SER A 249 9.51 14.49 2.85
N LEU A 250 9.01 13.37 3.38
CA LEU A 250 9.85 12.20 3.64
C LEU A 250 10.44 11.64 2.35
N VAL A 251 9.64 11.49 1.29
CA VAL A 251 10.14 11.02 -0.01
C VAL A 251 11.25 11.93 -0.53
N GLN A 252 11.10 13.25 -0.42
CA GLN A 252 12.11 14.23 -0.84
C GLN A 252 13.39 14.16 0.00
N ARG A 253 13.29 14.08 1.34
CA ARG A 253 14.46 13.97 2.23
C ARG A 253 15.26 12.68 1.98
N LEU A 254 14.59 11.63 1.51
CA LEU A 254 15.19 10.36 1.13
C LEU A 254 15.74 10.34 -0.31
N GLY A 255 15.57 11.42 -1.08
CA GLY A 255 15.96 11.45 -2.49
C GLY A 255 15.14 10.51 -3.39
N GLY A 256 13.94 10.11 -2.95
CA GLY A 256 13.04 9.26 -3.70
C GLY A 256 13.27 7.75 -3.54
N PHE A 257 12.62 6.99 -4.42
CA PHE A 257 12.81 5.53 -4.56
C PHE A 257 14.12 5.20 -5.28
N ALA A 258 14.64 3.99 -5.04
CA ALA A 258 15.72 3.42 -5.84
C ALA A 258 15.19 2.99 -7.23
N THR A 259 15.04 3.96 -8.14
CA THR A 259 14.42 3.80 -9.46
C THR A 259 15.19 2.87 -10.41
N GLY A 260 16.45 2.53 -10.10
CA GLY A 260 17.22 1.53 -10.85
C GLY A 260 16.89 0.08 -10.47
N LEU A 261 16.06 -0.16 -9.45
CA LEU A 261 15.64 -1.50 -9.05
C LEU A 261 14.39 -1.93 -9.80
N ARG A 262 14.43 -3.12 -10.40
CA ARG A 262 13.24 -3.77 -11.00
C ARG A 262 12.22 -4.19 -9.94
N PHE A 263 12.70 -4.55 -8.75
CA PHE A 263 11.90 -5.04 -7.64
C PHE A 263 12.62 -4.79 -6.31
N GLY A 264 11.91 -4.75 -5.18
CA GLY A 264 12.52 -4.59 -3.85
C GLY A 264 12.87 -3.15 -3.47
N GLY A 265 12.52 -2.18 -4.32
CA GLY A 265 12.64 -0.75 -4.04
C GLY A 265 11.75 -0.28 -2.89
N ASP A 266 10.70 -1.02 -2.56
CA ASP A 266 9.86 -0.81 -1.37
C ASP A 266 10.62 -1.10 -0.07
N THR A 267 11.26 -2.27 0.01
CA THR A 267 12.07 -2.70 1.15
C THR A 267 13.26 -1.77 1.32
N GLU A 268 13.91 -1.42 0.21
CA GLU A 268 15.00 -0.45 0.17
C GLU A 268 14.56 0.92 0.73
N PHE A 269 13.40 1.42 0.30
CA PHE A 269 12.85 2.70 0.77
C PHE A 269 12.52 2.67 2.27
N VAL A 270 11.84 1.63 2.76
CA VAL A 270 11.48 1.50 4.19
C VAL A 270 12.72 1.42 5.08
N LEU A 271 13.75 0.67 4.68
CA LEU A 271 15.01 0.56 5.43
C LEU A 271 15.78 1.88 5.50
N ARG A 272 15.61 2.77 4.52
CA ARG A 272 16.17 4.14 4.58
C ARG A 272 15.27 5.09 5.37
N ALA A 273 13.96 5.01 5.18
CA ALA A 273 12.97 5.82 5.89
C ALA A 273 13.07 5.65 7.41
N TYR A 274 13.44 4.45 7.87
CA TYR A 274 13.71 4.14 9.28
C TYR A 274 14.61 5.18 9.96
N TRP A 275 15.59 5.73 9.24
CA TRP A 275 16.55 6.71 9.75
C TRP A 275 16.06 8.17 9.71
N ALA A 276 14.98 8.46 8.98
CA ALA A 276 14.55 9.82 8.67
C ALA A 276 13.17 10.19 9.22
N ALA A 277 12.38 9.20 9.68
CA ALA A 277 11.00 9.43 10.09
C ALA A 277 10.50 8.40 11.11
N ARG A 278 9.43 8.80 11.81
CA ARG A 278 8.57 7.88 12.55
C ARG A 278 7.73 7.08 11.55
N ILE A 279 7.77 5.77 11.69
CA ILE A 279 7.07 4.78 10.87
C ILE A 279 6.24 3.88 11.79
N VAL A 280 4.96 3.73 11.48
CA VAL A 280 4.03 2.88 12.25
C VAL A 280 3.10 2.12 11.32
N ASN A 281 2.50 1.05 11.82
CA ASN A 281 1.32 0.44 11.20
C ASN A 281 0.08 0.72 12.05
N SER A 282 -1.04 0.97 11.40
CA SER A 282 -2.35 0.89 12.05
C SER A 282 -2.67 -0.56 12.41
N PRO A 283 -3.34 -0.84 13.54
CA PRO A 283 -3.85 -2.18 13.86
C PRO A 283 -4.99 -2.63 12.93
N ARG A 284 -5.53 -1.73 12.10
CA ARG A 284 -6.67 -1.99 11.21
C ARG A 284 -6.24 -2.76 9.95
N TYR A 285 -7.10 -3.70 9.52
CA TYR A 285 -6.90 -4.51 8.32
C TYR A 285 -7.57 -3.84 7.10
N CYS A 286 -6.87 -2.88 6.51
CA CYS A 286 -7.44 -1.99 5.49
C CYS A 286 -7.05 -2.33 4.05
N TYR A 287 -6.23 -3.35 3.83
CA TYR A 287 -5.66 -3.66 2.51
C TYR A 287 -5.85 -5.13 2.15
N PHE A 288 -6.37 -5.40 0.96
CA PHE A 288 -6.59 -6.74 0.45
C PHE A 288 -5.56 -7.05 -0.63
N ARG A 289 -4.60 -7.91 -0.32
CA ARG A 289 -3.51 -8.25 -1.23
C ARG A 289 -3.73 -9.58 -1.93
N ARG A 290 -3.79 -9.57 -3.26
CA ARG A 290 -3.93 -10.75 -4.09
C ARG A 290 -2.60 -11.48 -4.25
N LYS A 291 -2.57 -12.76 -3.89
CA LYS A 291 -1.46 -13.65 -4.21
C LYS A 291 -1.82 -14.44 -5.47
N ARG A 292 -1.32 -14.01 -6.62
CA ARG A 292 -1.55 -14.65 -7.93
C ARG A 292 -0.26 -15.15 -8.58
N PRO A 293 -0.33 -16.09 -9.55
CA PRO A 293 0.81 -16.46 -10.39
C PRO A 293 1.34 -15.26 -11.21
N ASP A 294 2.61 -15.34 -11.60
CA ASP A 294 3.30 -14.38 -12.48
C ASP A 294 3.30 -12.91 -12.02
N SER A 295 3.07 -12.68 -10.72
CA SER A 295 3.27 -11.38 -10.08
C SER A 295 4.76 -11.15 -9.80
N LEU A 296 5.14 -9.91 -9.47
CA LEU A 296 6.52 -9.60 -9.06
C LEU A 296 7.00 -10.46 -7.87
N THR A 297 6.10 -10.98 -7.05
CA THR A 297 6.43 -11.78 -5.86
C THR A 297 6.33 -13.29 -6.07
N THR A 298 5.80 -13.74 -7.21
CA THR A 298 5.54 -15.16 -7.51
C THR A 298 6.15 -15.65 -8.83
N ALA A 299 6.52 -14.75 -9.75
CA ALA A 299 7.19 -15.10 -11.00
C ALA A 299 8.56 -15.74 -10.75
N ALA A 300 9.01 -16.61 -11.66
CA ALA A 300 10.26 -17.36 -11.48
C ALA A 300 11.51 -16.47 -11.40
N ASP A 301 11.54 -15.36 -12.14
CA ASP A 301 12.71 -14.47 -12.24
C ASP A 301 12.74 -13.38 -11.17
N THR A 302 11.57 -12.92 -10.69
CA THR A 302 11.47 -11.83 -9.71
C THR A 302 10.91 -12.25 -8.35
N GLY A 303 10.30 -13.42 -8.24
CA GLY A 303 9.55 -13.86 -7.08
C GLY A 303 10.40 -14.00 -5.82
N LEU A 304 9.75 -14.18 -4.66
CA LEU A 304 10.43 -14.19 -3.36
C LEU A 304 11.56 -15.23 -3.26
N SER A 305 11.41 -16.35 -3.98
CA SER A 305 12.39 -17.42 -4.03
C SER A 305 13.37 -17.32 -5.21
N SER A 306 13.29 -16.29 -6.06
CA SER A 306 14.18 -16.17 -7.22
C SER A 306 15.62 -15.86 -6.79
N PRO A 307 16.65 -16.37 -7.50
CA PRO A 307 18.04 -16.06 -7.17
C PRO A 307 18.32 -14.55 -7.13
N ALA A 308 17.77 -13.80 -8.08
CA ALA A 308 17.95 -12.35 -8.15
C ALA A 308 17.32 -11.63 -6.94
N ARG A 309 16.16 -12.12 -6.45
CA ARG A 309 15.52 -11.58 -5.25
C ARG A 309 16.30 -11.89 -3.98
N GLN A 310 16.81 -13.12 -3.85
CA GLN A 310 17.60 -13.53 -2.69
C GLN A 310 18.89 -12.71 -2.59
N VAL A 311 19.59 -12.52 -3.70
CA VAL A 311 20.78 -11.66 -3.77
C VAL A 311 20.46 -10.23 -3.36
N LEU A 312 19.42 -9.62 -3.94
CA LEU A 312 19.04 -8.25 -3.56
C LEU A 312 18.66 -8.14 -2.09
N THR A 313 17.88 -9.10 -1.57
CA THR A 313 17.49 -9.12 -0.15
C THR A 313 18.71 -9.18 0.75
N GLN A 314 19.72 -9.96 0.39
CA GLN A 314 20.97 -10.05 1.14
C GLN A 314 21.74 -8.72 1.11
N VAL A 315 21.84 -8.09 -0.05
CA VAL A 315 22.49 -6.76 -0.19
C VAL A 315 21.78 -5.72 0.69
N LEU A 316 20.44 -5.66 0.65
CA LEU A 316 19.66 -4.71 1.45
C LEU A 316 19.85 -4.94 2.96
N LYS A 317 19.85 -6.20 3.40
CA LYS A 317 20.11 -6.55 4.81
C LYS A 317 21.51 -6.16 5.25
N GLN A 318 22.53 -6.47 4.44
CA GLN A 318 23.92 -6.10 4.75
C GLN A 318 24.09 -4.59 4.85
N GLN A 319 23.48 -3.82 3.96
CA GLN A 319 23.52 -2.35 4.03
C GLN A 319 22.80 -1.81 5.26
N ALA A 320 21.65 -2.38 5.63
CA ALA A 320 20.93 -1.97 6.84
C ALA A 320 21.77 -2.21 8.10
N ILE A 321 22.40 -3.39 8.21
CA ILE A 321 23.29 -3.73 9.33
C ILE A 321 24.51 -2.80 9.36
N ALA A 322 25.15 -2.56 8.21
CA ALA A 322 26.30 -1.66 8.13
C ALA A 322 25.94 -0.23 8.55
N ARG A 323 24.76 0.29 8.16
CA ARG A 323 24.27 1.61 8.63
C ARG A 323 24.05 1.63 10.14
N GLN A 324 23.47 0.57 10.72
CA GLN A 324 23.26 0.47 12.17
C GLN A 324 24.59 0.50 12.93
N GLN A 325 25.60 -0.23 12.44
CA GLN A 325 26.93 -0.24 13.03
C GLN A 325 27.62 1.13 12.90
N ALA A 326 27.54 1.76 11.72
CA ALA A 326 28.17 3.06 11.47
C ALA A 326 27.52 4.23 12.22
N SER A 327 26.21 4.19 12.48
CA SER A 327 25.49 5.26 13.20
C SER A 327 25.92 5.41 14.67
N SER A 328 26.61 4.42 15.24
CA SER A 328 27.23 4.54 16.56
C SER A 328 28.39 5.56 16.59
N ALA A 329 28.84 6.04 15.43
CA ALA A 329 29.99 6.93 15.23
C ALA A 329 29.64 8.43 15.00
N LEU A 330 28.49 8.92 15.50
CA LEU A 330 28.07 10.34 15.51
C LEU A 330 27.77 11.03 14.16
N SER A 331 27.83 10.35 13.01
CA SER A 331 27.36 10.88 11.72
C SER A 331 26.05 10.21 11.27
N LEU A 332 25.08 11.00 10.78
CA LEU A 332 23.87 10.46 10.16
C LEU A 332 24.23 9.55 8.96
N PRO A 333 23.56 8.39 8.79
CA PRO A 333 23.89 7.47 7.72
C PRO A 333 23.53 8.06 6.36
N ASN A 334 24.25 7.63 5.31
CA ASN A 334 23.93 7.99 3.94
C ASN A 334 22.57 7.37 3.52
N LEU A 335 21.60 8.24 3.23
CA LEU A 335 20.22 7.87 2.83
C LEU A 335 19.96 7.95 1.32
N ARG A 336 21.01 8.08 0.51
CA ARG A 336 20.87 8.03 -0.96
C ARG A 336 20.26 6.68 -1.39
N PRO A 337 19.35 6.69 -2.39
CA PRO A 337 18.82 5.45 -2.94
C PRO A 337 19.92 4.55 -3.51
N LEU A 338 19.76 3.24 -3.34
CA LEU A 338 20.75 2.24 -3.76
C LEU A 338 21.16 2.34 -5.24
N SER A 339 20.19 2.57 -6.12
CA SER A 339 20.39 2.67 -7.56
C SER A 339 19.35 3.59 -8.18
N LEU A 340 19.76 4.41 -9.13
CA LEU A 340 18.92 5.40 -9.80
C LEU A 340 18.89 5.17 -11.31
N ALA A 341 17.69 5.14 -11.86
CA ALA A 341 17.40 5.37 -13.26
C ALA A 341 16.80 6.79 -13.43
N PRO A 342 17.05 7.48 -14.56
CA PRO A 342 16.48 8.80 -14.81
C PRO A 342 14.96 8.74 -14.82
N ALA A 343 14.27 9.87 -14.59
CA ALA A 343 12.82 9.93 -14.74
C ALA A 343 12.37 9.44 -16.13
N ILE A 344 11.17 8.89 -16.24
CA ILE A 344 10.57 8.50 -17.52
C ILE A 344 9.51 9.54 -17.90
N ALA A 345 9.46 9.88 -19.20
CA ALA A 345 8.39 10.71 -19.72
C ALA A 345 7.06 9.94 -19.67
N LEU A 346 6.01 10.58 -19.20
CA LEU A 346 4.68 10.01 -19.08
C LEU A 346 3.70 10.77 -19.97
N THR A 347 3.08 10.07 -20.90
CA THR A 347 2.05 10.62 -21.78
C THR A 347 0.73 10.70 -21.02
N HIS A 348 0.09 11.86 -21.03
CA HIS A 348 -1.26 12.02 -20.49
C HIS A 348 -2.29 11.42 -21.46
N CYS A 349 -2.91 10.31 -21.07
CA CYS A 349 -3.87 9.60 -21.91
C CYS A 349 -5.32 10.00 -21.63
N TRP A 350 -5.67 10.30 -20.37
CA TRP A 350 -7.05 10.61 -19.97
C TRP A 350 -7.12 11.25 -18.58
N GLY A 351 -8.22 11.95 -18.33
CA GLY A 351 -8.61 12.44 -17.01
C GLY A 351 -8.20 13.88 -16.74
N PRO A 352 -8.50 14.39 -15.54
CA PRO A 352 -8.08 15.73 -15.14
C PRO A 352 -6.56 15.81 -14.93
N SER A 353 -5.98 16.99 -15.13
CA SER A 353 -4.56 17.23 -14.84
C SER A 353 -4.24 17.05 -13.36
N LEU A 354 -3.06 16.51 -13.06
CA LEU A 354 -2.58 16.38 -11.69
C LEU A 354 -2.03 17.72 -11.19
N ARG A 355 -2.19 17.97 -9.90
CA ARG A 355 -1.64 19.14 -9.22
C ARG A 355 -0.11 19.15 -9.37
N GLY A 356 0.45 20.29 -9.77
CA GLY A 356 1.89 20.48 -9.97
C GLY A 356 2.41 20.06 -11.35
N MET A 357 1.64 19.29 -12.13
CA MET A 357 1.96 19.05 -13.54
C MET A 357 1.48 20.26 -14.35
N GLY A 358 2.43 21.08 -14.83
CA GLY A 358 2.12 22.16 -15.78
C GLY A 358 1.47 21.59 -17.04
N GLY A 359 0.40 22.25 -17.50
CA GLY A 359 -0.28 21.93 -18.75
C GLY A 359 0.49 22.33 -19.99
#